data_AF-A0A2S5E1D6-F1
#
_entry.id   AF-A0A2S5E1D6-F1
#
_cell.length_a   1.000
_cell.length_b   1.000
_cell.length_c   1.000
_cell.angle_alpha   90.00
_cell.angle_beta   90.00
_cell.angle_gamma   90.00
#
_symmetry.space_group_name_H-M   'P 1'
#
loop_
_entity.id
_entity.type
_entity.pdbx_description
1 polymer ?
#
loop_
_entity_poly.entity_id
_entity_poly.type
_entity_poly.pdbx_seq_one_letter_code
_entity_poly.pdbx_strand_id
1 'polypeptide(L)'
;MKPHQKNELPATDATGISRYLSYLLRHAPQSIGLQLDPEGWADIDALLTGAARRGLHLDRATLETVCATNDKQRFALSDDGRRIRAVQGHSTPVVQRRYPTAPPPERLYHGTATRFLDSIRVQGLKPGARHHVHLSPDIRTALAVGTRYGVPAILEVDAQRMHRQGHTFFVAESGVWLTDTVPAEFLKEIDGPAR
;
A
#
# COMPACT_ATOMS: atom_id res chain seq x y z
N MET A 1 23.62 -1.39 1.20
CA MET A 1 22.44 -1.40 2.09
C MET A 1 22.94 -1.49 3.51
N LYS A 2 22.70 -0.48 4.35
CA LYS A 2 23.13 -0.54 5.76
C LYS A 2 22.23 -1.54 6.51
N PRO A 3 22.79 -2.42 7.36
CA PRO A 3 21.99 -3.34 8.15
C PRO A 3 21.13 -2.51 9.12
N HIS A 4 19.81 -2.58 8.98
CA HIS A 4 18.90 -1.95 9.94
C HIS A 4 19.09 -2.61 11.31
N GLN A 5 19.54 -1.83 12.30
CA GLN A 5 19.58 -2.20 13.71
C GLN A 5 18.19 -2.66 14.15
N LYS A 6 18.03 -3.97 14.36
CA LYS A 6 16.82 -4.61 14.89
C LYS A 6 16.96 -4.72 16.41
N ASN A 7 16.52 -3.72 17.17
CA ASN A 7 15.99 -3.84 18.56
C ASN A 7 15.94 -2.52 19.36
N GLU A 8 16.34 -1.38 18.82
CA GLU A 8 16.23 -0.13 19.58
C GLU A 8 14.78 0.33 19.69
N LEU A 9 14.37 0.70 20.91
CA LEU A 9 13.09 1.35 21.17
C LEU A 9 12.97 2.62 20.32
N PRO A 10 11.81 2.88 19.70
CA PRO A 10 11.63 4.10 18.92
C PRO A 10 11.71 5.33 19.82
N ALA A 11 12.00 6.48 19.22
CA ALA A 11 11.71 7.75 19.86
C ALA A 11 10.22 7.81 20.25
N THR A 12 9.93 8.38 21.42
CA THR A 12 8.58 8.48 21.98
C THR A 12 7.74 9.60 21.38
N ASP A 13 8.26 10.27 20.35
CA ASP A 13 7.51 11.25 19.57
C ASP A 13 6.59 10.58 18.54
N ALA A 14 5.61 11.33 18.02
CA ALA A 14 4.63 10.80 17.07
C ALA A 14 5.28 10.19 15.81
N THR A 15 6.39 10.75 15.35
CA THR A 15 7.14 10.26 14.18
C THR A 15 7.81 8.92 14.47
N GLY A 16 8.47 8.77 15.62
CA GLY A 16 9.09 7.53 16.07
C GLY A 16 8.07 6.42 16.23
N ILE A 17 6.94 6.72 16.87
CA ILE A 17 5.83 5.77 17.06
C ILE A 17 5.22 5.37 15.70
N SER A 18 4.96 6.32 14.81
CA SER A 18 4.43 6.03 13.45
C SER A 18 5.36 5.12 12.65
N ARG A 19 6.69 5.30 12.75
CA ARG A 19 7.66 4.42 12.12
C ARG A 19 7.67 3.02 12.74
N TYR A 20 7.58 2.92 14.07
CA TYR A 20 7.51 1.66 14.78
C TYR A 20 6.25 0.86 14.43
N LEU A 21 5.08 1.50 14.48
CA LEU A 21 3.80 0.88 14.07
C LEU A 21 3.83 0.45 12.61
N SER A 22 4.41 1.25 11.72
CA SER A 22 4.59 0.87 10.32
C SER A 22 5.42 -0.42 10.19
N TYR A 23 6.50 -0.55 10.97
CA TYR A 23 7.32 -1.76 10.94
C TYR A 23 6.57 -2.98 11.49
N LEU A 24 5.93 -2.84 12.65
CA LEU A 24 5.18 -3.93 13.28
C LEU A 24 4.02 -4.41 12.40
N LEU A 25 3.14 -3.50 12.00
CA LEU A 25 1.91 -3.86 11.30
C LEU A 25 2.17 -4.33 9.87
N ARG A 26 3.33 -4.03 9.27
CA ARG A 26 3.64 -4.40 7.87
C ARG A 26 4.60 -5.57 7.74
N HIS A 27 5.54 -5.72 8.67
CA HIS A 27 6.72 -6.57 8.46
C HIS A 27 6.97 -7.57 9.58
N ALA A 28 6.74 -7.18 10.84
CA ALA A 28 7.16 -7.99 11.97
C ALA A 28 6.20 -7.97 13.17
N PRO A 29 4.90 -8.27 13.00
CA PRO A 29 3.96 -8.31 14.13
C PRO A 29 4.39 -9.32 15.21
N GLN A 30 4.99 -10.44 14.79
CA GLN A 30 5.54 -11.47 15.67
C GLN A 30 6.66 -10.98 16.59
N SER A 31 7.34 -9.86 16.29
CA SER A 31 8.42 -9.36 17.15
C SER A 31 7.92 -8.93 18.54
N ILE A 32 6.62 -8.66 18.68
CA ILE A 32 5.97 -8.40 19.97
C ILE A 32 4.89 -9.44 20.32
N GLY A 33 4.84 -10.55 19.59
CA GLY A 33 3.77 -11.56 19.75
C GLY A 33 2.41 -11.09 19.23
N LEU A 34 2.36 -10.04 18.40
CA LEU A 34 1.13 -9.57 17.77
C LEU A 34 0.76 -10.50 16.61
N GLN A 35 -0.54 -10.78 16.49
CA GLN A 35 -1.11 -11.51 15.37
C GLN A 35 -1.92 -10.55 14.51
N LEU A 36 -1.77 -10.69 13.20
CA LEU A 36 -2.61 -10.00 12.21
C LEU A 36 -3.58 -11.00 11.62
N ASP A 37 -4.82 -10.57 11.39
CA ASP A 37 -5.76 -11.32 10.59
C ASP A 37 -5.43 -11.21 9.07
N PRO A 38 -6.16 -11.92 8.19
CA PRO A 38 -5.93 -11.84 6.75
C PRO A 38 -6.12 -10.44 6.14
N GLU A 39 -6.82 -9.53 6.81
CA GLU A 39 -6.99 -8.15 6.36
C GLU A 39 -5.96 -7.18 6.95
N GLY A 40 -5.09 -7.67 7.83
CA GLY A 40 -4.04 -6.90 8.50
C GLY A 40 -4.47 -6.28 9.82
N TRP A 41 -5.67 -6.59 10.33
CA TRP A 41 -6.12 -6.10 11.62
C TRP A 41 -5.43 -6.81 12.77
N ALA A 42 -5.07 -6.01 13.77
CA ALA A 42 -4.54 -6.45 15.04
C ALA A 42 -5.37 -5.86 16.19
N ASP A 43 -5.52 -6.62 17.28
CA ASP A 43 -6.09 -6.12 18.51
C ASP A 43 -5.17 -5.07 19.15
N ILE A 44 -5.74 -3.91 19.52
CA ILE A 44 -4.97 -2.81 20.10
C ILE A 44 -4.41 -3.19 21.47
N ASP A 45 -5.18 -3.88 22.31
CA ASP A 45 -4.74 -4.21 23.67
C ASP A 45 -3.59 -5.25 23.62
N ALA A 46 -3.63 -6.18 22.66
CA ALA A 46 -2.52 -7.06 22.35
C ALA A 46 -1.28 -6.31 21.85
N LEU A 47 -1.46 -5.30 21.00
CA LEU A 47 -0.36 -4.44 20.54
C LEU A 47 0.28 -3.67 21.70
N LEU A 48 -0.53 -3.02 22.54
CA LEU A 48 -0.08 -2.26 23.70
C LEU A 48 0.66 -3.17 24.70
N THR A 49 0.10 -4.34 24.98
CA THR A 49 0.73 -5.35 25.85
C THR A 49 2.06 -5.83 25.28
N GLY A 50 2.11 -6.14 23.98
CA GLY A 50 3.33 -6.58 23.31
C GLY A 50 4.41 -5.50 23.27
N ALA A 51 4.03 -4.24 23.03
CA ALA A 51 4.93 -3.09 23.08
C ALA A 51 5.49 -2.84 24.48
N ALA A 52 4.64 -2.92 25.52
CA ALA A 52 5.05 -2.75 26.92
C ALA A 52 6.07 -3.81 27.34
N ARG A 53 5.91 -5.08 26.90
CA ARG A 53 6.90 -6.15 27.13
C ARG A 53 8.27 -5.87 26.52
N ARG A 54 8.34 -5.00 25.49
CA ARG A 54 9.59 -4.54 24.88
C ARG A 54 10.14 -3.26 25.51
N GLY A 55 9.45 -2.69 26.51
CA GLY A 55 9.82 -1.44 27.16
C GLY A 55 9.21 -0.19 26.54
N LEU A 56 8.28 -0.33 25.58
CA LEU A 56 7.56 0.80 24.99
C LEU A 56 6.14 0.88 25.56
N HIS A 57 5.95 1.79 26.52
CA HIS A 57 4.63 2.06 27.08
C HIS A 57 3.87 3.05 26.19
N LEU A 58 2.93 2.52 25.41
CA LEU A 58 1.98 3.31 24.64
C LEU A 58 0.62 3.24 25.33
N ASP A 59 -0.17 4.29 25.17
CA ASP A 59 -1.58 4.28 25.51
C ASP A 59 -2.44 4.43 24.24
N ARG A 60 -3.75 4.22 24.41
CA ARG A 60 -4.72 4.30 23.33
C ARG A 60 -4.84 5.71 22.76
N ALA A 61 -4.80 6.74 23.60
CA ALA A 61 -4.87 8.14 23.17
C ALA A 61 -3.68 8.52 22.26
N THR A 62 -2.49 8.01 22.55
CA THR A 62 -1.30 8.19 21.72
C THR A 62 -1.45 7.49 20.38
N LEU A 63 -1.99 6.26 20.35
CA LEU A 63 -2.27 5.53 19.10
C LEU A 63 -3.28 6.28 18.22
N GLU A 64 -4.37 6.75 18.82
CA GLU A 64 -5.41 7.53 18.12
C GLU A 64 -4.82 8.82 17.55
N THR A 65 -4.02 9.54 18.34
CA THR A 65 -3.30 10.74 17.89
C THR A 65 -2.38 10.44 16.72
N VAL A 66 -1.60 9.37 16.78
CA VAL A 66 -0.70 8.96 15.69
C VAL A 66 -1.46 8.52 14.44
N CYS A 67 -2.67 7.98 14.58
CA CYS A 67 -3.53 7.65 13.46
C CYS A 67 -4.13 8.91 12.81
N ALA A 68 -4.63 9.84 13.64
CA ALA A 68 -5.29 11.07 13.19
C ALA A 68 -4.32 12.09 12.57
N THR A 69 -3.11 12.22 13.10
CA THR A 69 -2.10 13.22 12.67
C THR A 69 -1.22 12.73 11.53
N ASN A 70 -1.49 11.55 10.96
CA ASN A 70 -0.65 10.99 9.91
C ASN A 70 -1.08 11.52 8.53
N ASP A 71 -0.29 12.44 7.98
CA ASP A 71 -0.49 13.05 6.65
C ASP A 71 -0.71 12.06 5.49
N LYS A 72 -0.36 10.79 5.69
CA LYS A 72 -0.47 9.73 4.67
C LYS A 72 -1.52 8.66 5.00
N GLN A 73 -2.36 8.87 6.01
CA GLN A 73 -3.38 7.92 6.48
C GLN A 73 -2.85 6.47 6.53
N ARG A 74 -1.68 6.30 7.16
CA ARG A 74 -0.94 5.01 7.10
C ARG A 74 -1.62 3.90 7.88
N PHE A 75 -2.47 4.26 8.83
CA PHE A 75 -3.15 3.38 9.75
C PHE A 75 -4.64 3.62 9.68
N ALA A 76 -5.41 2.56 9.91
CA ALA A 76 -6.85 2.63 10.11
C ALA A 76 -7.18 2.03 11.47
N LEU A 77 -8.16 2.63 12.14
CA LEU A 77 -8.83 2.07 13.30
C LEU A 77 -10.15 1.46 12.85
N SER A 78 -10.58 0.37 13.48
CA SER A 78 -11.92 -0.19 13.24
C SER A 78 -12.99 0.72 13.81
N ASP A 79 -14.24 0.57 13.34
CA ASP A 79 -15.36 1.43 13.76
C ASP A 79 -15.65 1.37 15.27
N ASP A 80 -15.40 0.21 15.88
CA ASP A 80 -15.48 0.01 17.34
C ASP A 80 -14.24 0.50 18.11
N GLY A 81 -13.24 1.01 17.39
CA GLY A 81 -11.96 1.46 17.90
C GLY A 81 -11.07 0.35 18.46
N ARG A 82 -11.43 -0.93 18.39
CA ARG A 82 -10.70 -2.02 19.07
C ARG A 82 -9.49 -2.54 18.31
N ARG A 83 -9.49 -2.36 16.99
CA ARG A 83 -8.48 -2.91 16.09
C ARG A 83 -7.76 -1.81 15.34
N ILE A 84 -6.51 -2.08 15.02
CA ILE A 84 -5.65 -1.23 14.19
C ILE A 84 -5.04 -2.05 13.07
N ARG A 85 -4.87 -1.45 11.90
CA ARG A 85 -4.08 -2.02 10.80
C ARG A 85 -3.27 -0.98 10.09
N ALA A 86 -2.24 -1.41 9.38
CA ALA A 86 -1.68 -0.60 8.32
C ALA A 86 -2.62 -0.62 7.11
N VAL A 87 -2.83 0.54 6.46
CA VAL A 87 -3.69 0.61 5.26
C VAL A 87 -3.01 -0.06 4.05
N GLN A 88 -1.68 -0.04 4.00
CA GLN A 88 -0.89 -0.56 2.89
C GLN A 88 0.52 -0.94 3.32
N GLY A 89 1.24 -1.65 2.43
CA GLY A 89 2.67 -1.93 2.57
C GLY A 89 3.02 -3.20 3.34
N HIS A 90 2.07 -4.10 3.57
CA HIS A 90 2.32 -5.41 4.18
C HIS A 90 3.28 -6.24 3.34
N SER A 91 4.19 -6.95 4.01
CA SER A 91 5.05 -7.97 3.42
C SER A 91 4.91 -9.32 4.13
N THR A 92 3.97 -9.44 5.06
CA THR A 92 3.69 -10.69 5.77
C THR A 92 2.76 -11.57 4.93
N PRO A 93 3.01 -12.89 4.82
CA PRO A 93 2.19 -13.78 4.00
C PRO A 93 0.78 -14.01 4.56
N VAL A 94 0.57 -13.69 5.84
CA VAL A 94 -0.72 -13.81 6.54
C VAL A 94 -1.72 -12.78 6.03
N VAL A 95 -1.27 -11.55 5.72
CA VAL A 95 -2.16 -10.48 5.29
C VAL A 95 -2.43 -10.61 3.79
N GLN A 96 -3.58 -11.20 3.47
CA GLN A 96 -4.12 -11.34 2.13
C GLN A 96 -5.39 -10.50 2.00
N ARG A 97 -5.21 -9.18 1.92
CA ARG A 97 -6.34 -8.26 1.77
C ARG A 97 -7.18 -8.65 0.55
N ARG A 98 -8.43 -9.04 0.81
CA ARG A 98 -9.43 -9.24 -0.24
C ARG A 98 -10.06 -7.89 -0.51
N TYR A 99 -9.87 -7.40 -1.72
CA TYR A 99 -10.51 -6.18 -2.16
C TYR A 99 -11.83 -6.55 -2.83
N PRO A 100 -12.91 -5.75 -2.66
CA PRO A 100 -14.13 -5.99 -3.39
C PRO A 100 -13.87 -5.82 -4.89
N THR A 101 -14.43 -6.73 -5.69
CA THR A 101 -14.42 -6.59 -7.14
C THR A 101 -15.32 -5.44 -7.54
N ALA A 102 -14.87 -4.61 -8.48
CA ALA A 102 -15.65 -3.47 -8.98
C ALA A 102 -15.44 -3.30 -10.50
N PRO A 103 -16.48 -2.92 -11.26
CA PRO A 103 -16.30 -2.55 -12.65
C PRO A 103 -15.43 -1.27 -12.73
N PRO A 104 -14.34 -1.25 -13.50
CA PRO A 104 -13.45 -0.10 -13.58
C PRO A 104 -14.07 1.05 -14.38
N PRO A 105 -13.54 2.28 -14.24
CA PRO A 105 -13.78 3.34 -15.22
C PRO A 105 -13.23 2.94 -16.59
N GLU A 106 -13.53 3.75 -17.62
CA GLU A 106 -13.04 3.51 -18.99
C GLU A 106 -11.52 3.39 -19.03
N ARG A 107 -10.85 4.29 -18.33
CA ARG A 107 -9.39 4.43 -18.33
C ARG A 107 -8.85 4.53 -16.92
N LEU A 108 -7.71 3.89 -16.73
CA LEU A 108 -6.88 4.00 -15.54
C LEU A 108 -5.44 4.29 -15.97
N TYR A 109 -4.59 4.69 -15.02
CA TYR A 109 -3.23 5.12 -15.34
C TYR A 109 -2.20 4.41 -14.48
N HIS A 110 -1.03 4.13 -15.06
CA HIS A 110 0.11 3.59 -14.33
C HIS A 110 1.32 4.50 -14.52
N GLY A 111 1.87 4.98 -13.41
CA GLY A 111 3.11 5.74 -13.39
C GLY A 111 4.31 4.82 -13.23
N THR A 112 5.25 4.89 -14.17
CA THR A 112 6.50 4.13 -14.14
C THR A 112 7.69 5.04 -14.50
N ALA A 113 8.88 4.46 -14.67
CA ALA A 113 10.04 5.17 -15.20
C ALA A 113 10.32 4.74 -16.64
N THR A 114 10.83 5.66 -17.47
CA THR A 114 11.12 5.43 -18.90
C THR A 114 11.96 4.18 -19.15
N ARG A 115 12.94 3.89 -18.29
CA ARG A 115 13.79 2.69 -18.39
C ARG A 115 13.05 1.34 -18.26
N PHE A 116 11.80 1.34 -17.81
CA PHE A 116 10.98 0.12 -17.71
C PHE A 116 10.07 -0.09 -18.92
N LEU A 117 9.96 0.89 -19.83
CA LEU A 117 9.00 0.86 -20.93
C LEU A 117 9.21 -0.32 -21.86
N ASP A 118 10.44 -0.63 -22.26
CA ASP A 118 10.71 -1.73 -23.19
C ASP A 118 10.30 -3.09 -22.59
N SER A 119 10.58 -3.32 -21.31
CA SER A 119 10.13 -4.53 -20.62
C SER A 119 8.60 -4.59 -20.52
N ILE A 120 7.95 -3.46 -20.27
CA ILE A 120 6.49 -3.40 -20.12
C ILE A 120 5.80 -3.61 -21.48
N ARG A 121 6.36 -3.10 -22.59
CA ARG A 121 5.85 -3.31 -23.95
C ARG A 121 5.85 -4.79 -24.34
N VAL A 122 6.82 -5.56 -23.86
CA VAL A 122 6.89 -7.01 -24.13
C VAL A 122 6.03 -7.82 -23.17
N GLN A 123 6.03 -7.49 -21.89
CA GLN A 123 5.50 -8.37 -20.84
C GLN A 123 4.16 -7.91 -20.24
N GLY A 124 3.70 -6.70 -20.58
CA GLY A 124 2.65 -6.02 -19.85
C GLY A 124 3.09 -5.53 -18.46
N LEU A 125 2.14 -5.03 -17.67
CA LEU A 125 2.36 -4.71 -16.27
C LEU A 125 2.18 -5.96 -15.42
N LYS A 126 3.18 -6.21 -14.57
CA LYS A 126 3.19 -7.27 -13.56
C LYS A 126 3.21 -6.65 -12.16
N PRO A 127 2.70 -7.36 -11.14
CA PRO A 127 2.62 -6.81 -9.78
C PRO A 127 4.00 -6.71 -9.09
N GLY A 128 5.03 -7.35 -9.66
CA GLY A 128 6.40 -7.34 -9.12
C GLY A 128 6.45 -8.04 -7.76
N ALA A 129 6.97 -7.34 -6.74
CA ALA A 129 6.98 -7.83 -5.36
C ALA A 129 5.63 -7.65 -4.63
N ARG A 130 4.60 -7.10 -5.29
CA ARG A 130 3.25 -6.91 -4.72
C ARG A 130 2.33 -8.04 -5.17
N HIS A 131 1.12 -8.06 -4.60
CA HIS A 131 0.07 -9.01 -5.00
C HIS A 131 -0.68 -8.59 -6.27
N HIS A 132 -0.84 -7.29 -6.52
CA HIS A 132 -1.60 -6.76 -7.66
C HIS A 132 -0.86 -5.58 -8.31
N VAL A 133 -1.09 -5.37 -9.60
CA VAL A 133 -0.75 -4.13 -10.31
C VAL A 133 -1.60 -3.01 -9.71
N HIS A 134 -0.96 -1.87 -9.42
CA HIS A 134 -1.63 -0.69 -8.89
C HIS A 134 -1.85 0.31 -10.00
N LEU A 135 -3.09 0.79 -10.11
CA LEU A 135 -3.54 1.74 -11.10
C LEU A 135 -4.16 2.96 -10.42
N SER A 136 -3.91 4.13 -11.00
CA SER A 136 -4.41 5.43 -10.55
C SER A 136 -5.65 5.83 -11.35
N PRO A 137 -6.64 6.48 -10.73
CA PRO A 137 -7.80 7.00 -11.44
C PRO A 137 -7.46 8.26 -12.27
N ASP A 138 -6.35 8.93 -11.96
CA ASP A 138 -5.93 10.17 -12.62
C ASP A 138 -4.42 10.20 -12.94
N ILE A 139 -4.10 10.96 -13.99
CA ILE A 139 -2.74 11.10 -14.54
C ILE A 139 -1.79 11.77 -13.53
N ARG A 140 -2.26 12.73 -12.75
CA ARG A 140 -1.43 13.46 -11.77
C ARG A 140 -0.95 12.52 -10.67
N THR A 141 -1.82 11.66 -10.16
CA THR A 141 -1.45 10.61 -9.20
C THR A 141 -0.46 9.63 -9.81
N ALA A 142 -0.70 9.18 -11.05
CA ALA A 142 0.23 8.30 -11.76
C ALA A 142 1.62 8.94 -11.92
N LEU A 143 1.69 10.21 -12.36
CA LEU A 143 2.95 10.94 -12.49
C LEU A 143 3.71 11.03 -11.16
N ALA A 144 3.02 11.36 -10.07
CA ALA A 144 3.62 11.43 -8.73
C ALA A 144 4.16 10.06 -8.25
N VAL A 145 3.55 8.95 -8.68
CA VAL A 145 4.07 7.59 -8.43
C VAL A 145 5.29 7.32 -9.30
N GLY A 146 5.24 7.62 -10.59
CA GLY A 146 6.33 7.37 -11.55
C GLY A 146 7.63 8.09 -11.19
N THR A 147 7.55 9.33 -10.71
CA THR A 147 8.72 10.15 -10.31
C THR A 147 9.58 9.49 -9.24
N ARG A 148 9.00 8.61 -8.41
CA ARG A 148 9.74 7.88 -7.36
C ARG A 148 10.76 6.91 -7.94
N TYR A 149 10.60 6.55 -9.20
CA TYR A 149 11.44 5.60 -9.90
C TYR A 149 12.40 6.30 -10.86
N GLY A 150 12.37 7.62 -11.08
CA GLY A 150 13.29 8.31 -12.00
C GLY A 150 12.56 9.21 -12.97
N VAL A 151 13.02 9.29 -14.23
CA VAL A 151 12.31 10.04 -15.30
C VAL A 151 10.96 9.35 -15.53
N PRO A 152 9.83 10.00 -15.20
CA PRO A 152 8.55 9.35 -15.21
C PRO A 152 8.03 9.13 -16.63
N ALA A 153 7.30 8.04 -16.82
CA ALA A 153 6.47 7.76 -17.99
C ALA A 153 5.07 7.34 -17.52
N ILE A 154 4.05 7.65 -18.33
CA ILE A 154 2.66 7.36 -17.99
C ILE A 154 2.09 6.39 -19.02
N LEU A 155 1.49 5.32 -18.52
CA LEU A 155 0.76 4.35 -19.31
C LEU A 155 -0.73 4.49 -19.01
N GLU A 156 -1.52 4.79 -20.03
CA GLU A 156 -2.98 4.65 -20.01
C GLU A 156 -3.33 3.17 -20.18
N VAL A 157 -4.30 2.71 -19.38
CA VAL A 157 -4.86 1.36 -19.41
C VAL A 157 -6.30 1.43 -19.90
N ASP A 158 -6.63 0.72 -20.96
CA ASP A 158 -8.01 0.52 -21.42
C ASP A 158 -8.73 -0.48 -20.50
N ALA A 159 -9.09 -0.01 -19.30
CA ALA A 159 -9.61 -0.81 -18.22
C ALA A 159 -11.02 -1.35 -18.53
N GLN A 160 -11.85 -0.59 -19.24
CA GLN A 160 -13.17 -1.07 -19.66
C GLN A 160 -13.05 -2.22 -20.67
N ARG A 161 -12.16 -2.13 -21.67
CA ARG A 161 -11.96 -3.24 -22.61
C ARG A 161 -11.41 -4.47 -21.90
N MET A 162 -10.43 -4.31 -21.00
CA MET A 162 -9.94 -5.41 -20.17
C MET A 162 -11.05 -6.08 -19.38
N HIS A 163 -11.90 -5.29 -18.71
CA HIS A 163 -12.99 -5.82 -17.91
C HIS A 163 -14.01 -6.60 -18.74
N ARG A 164 -14.37 -6.08 -19.93
CA ARG A 164 -15.25 -6.78 -20.90
C ARG A 164 -14.65 -8.10 -21.39
N GLN A 165 -13.32 -8.24 -21.38
CA GLN A 165 -12.61 -9.47 -21.73
C GLN A 165 -12.37 -10.41 -20.54
N GLY A 166 -12.99 -10.14 -19.39
CA GLY A 166 -12.97 -11.04 -18.23
C GLY A 166 -11.88 -10.75 -17.20
N HIS A 167 -11.09 -9.69 -17.37
CA HIS A 167 -10.13 -9.30 -16.35
C HIS A 167 -10.83 -8.72 -15.12
N THR A 168 -10.39 -9.15 -13.94
CA THR A 168 -10.95 -8.70 -12.66
C THR A 168 -10.25 -7.44 -12.17
N PHE A 169 -11.05 -6.49 -11.69
CA PHE A 169 -10.58 -5.28 -11.05
C PHE A 169 -11.11 -5.19 -9.63
N PHE A 170 -10.30 -4.59 -8.77
CA PHE A 170 -10.66 -4.33 -7.39
C PHE A 170 -10.38 -2.87 -7.04
N VAL A 171 -11.05 -2.37 -6.01
CA VAL A 171 -10.82 -1.03 -5.47
C VAL A 171 -10.43 -1.13 -3.99
N ALA A 172 -9.28 -0.54 -3.66
CA ALA A 172 -8.88 -0.36 -2.27
C ALA A 172 -9.67 0.79 -1.62
N GLU A 173 -9.80 0.78 -0.30
CA GLU A 173 -10.44 1.89 0.45
C GLU A 173 -9.80 3.25 0.18
N SER A 174 -8.52 3.26 -0.21
CA SER A 174 -7.79 4.48 -0.59
C SER A 174 -8.12 4.99 -2.00
N GLY A 175 -9.07 4.37 -2.72
CA GLY A 175 -9.41 4.69 -4.11
C GLY A 175 -8.39 4.22 -5.15
N VAL A 176 -7.40 3.42 -4.75
CA VAL A 176 -6.42 2.82 -5.67
C VAL A 176 -7.05 1.60 -6.34
N TRP A 177 -6.92 1.53 -7.66
CA TRP A 177 -7.41 0.41 -8.46
C TRP A 177 -6.36 -0.69 -8.54
N LEU A 178 -6.82 -1.94 -8.51
CA LEU A 178 -5.97 -3.12 -8.46
C LEU A 178 -6.43 -4.13 -9.52
N THR A 179 -5.48 -4.81 -10.15
CA THR A 179 -5.73 -5.96 -11.03
C THR A 179 -4.51 -6.89 -11.02
N ASP A 180 -4.66 -8.15 -11.41
CA ASP A 180 -3.57 -9.13 -11.34
C ASP A 180 -2.40 -8.76 -12.26
N THR A 181 -2.70 -8.50 -13.52
CA THR A 181 -1.74 -8.09 -14.57
C THR A 181 -2.44 -7.24 -15.61
N VAL A 182 -1.69 -6.42 -16.35
CA VAL A 182 -2.20 -5.70 -17.52
C VAL A 182 -1.44 -6.14 -18.77
N PRO A 183 -2.05 -6.92 -19.67
CA PRO A 183 -1.42 -7.28 -20.94
C PRO A 183 -1.06 -6.06 -21.77
N ALA A 184 0.02 -6.16 -22.56
CA ALA A 184 0.57 -5.02 -23.30
C ALA A 184 -0.40 -4.41 -24.33
N GLU A 185 -1.33 -5.20 -24.86
CA GLU A 185 -2.33 -4.73 -25.83
C GLU A 185 -3.34 -3.71 -25.27
N PHE A 186 -3.43 -3.60 -23.94
CA PHE A 186 -4.27 -2.62 -23.25
C PHE A 186 -3.50 -1.39 -22.78
N LEU A 187 -2.20 -1.32 -23.05
CA LEU A 187 -1.32 -0.25 -22.62
C LEU A 187 -1.08 0.73 -23.76
N LYS A 188 -1.23 2.01 -23.47
CA LYS A 188 -0.82 3.10 -24.35
C LYS A 188 0.04 4.08 -23.57
N GLU A 189 1.25 4.34 -24.07
CA GLU A 189 2.07 5.43 -23.54
C GLU A 189 1.43 6.77 -23.89
N ILE A 190 1.30 7.64 -22.91
CA ILE A 190 0.76 8.99 -23.08
C ILE A 190 1.73 10.02 -22.53
N ASP A 191 1.72 11.20 -23.12
CA ASP A 191 2.45 12.33 -22.58
C ASP A 191 1.85 12.75 -21.24
N GLY A 192 2.72 13.04 -20.26
CA GLY A 192 2.28 13.67 -19.02
C GLY A 192 1.71 15.07 -19.28
N PRO A 193 0.88 15.62 -18.36
CA PRO A 193 0.41 16.99 -18.50
C PRO A 193 1.60 17.92 -18.71
N ALA A 194 1.51 18.77 -19.73
CA ALA A 194 2.50 19.81 -19.96
C ALA A 194 2.68 20.61 -18.64
N ARG A 195 3.95 20.84 -18.29
CA ARG A 195 4.32 21.56 -17.06
C ARG A 195 3.70 22.93 -16.98
#